data_AF-T0I832-F1
#
_entry.id   AF-T0I832-F1
#
_cell.length_a   1.000
_cell.length_b   1.000
_cell.length_c   1.000
_cell.angle_alpha   90.00
_cell.angle_beta   90.00
_cell.angle_gamma   90.00
#
_symmetry.space_group_name_H-M   'P 1'
#
loop_
_entity.id
_entity.type
_entity.pdbx_description
1 polymer ?
#
loop_
_entity_poly.entity_id
_entity_poly.type
_entity_poly.pdbx_seq_one_letter_code
_entity_poly.pdbx_strand_id
1 'polypeptide(L)'
;MQKYEQQEHILEERNSYSKTDHDATFMRMKEDHMKNGQLKPGYNVQIGTENQFVVGYSIHQRPGDTSCMKDHLEELKSILHGKLPENIIADAGYGSEENYDYLQEKKLKHYVKYNTFHKEASKKWKDDIMKPQNFTYDHENDEYICGYGRTLNFLYERHQKSDNGYRSLIRIYECLNCSGCPHKNQCVKSSDPHANRRIYVNRRLNAYREQARRNLCSEEGLRMRSLRPVEVESVFGDIKGNHGMRRFLLKGLEKVKIEWGLHCIAHNMRKMALSTE
;
A
#
# COMPACT_ATOMS: atom_id res chain seq x y z
N MET A 1 11.65 9.69 34.82
CA MET A 1 12.39 8.67 34.05
C MET A 1 11.55 7.42 33.87
N GLN A 2 11.17 6.71 34.95
CA GLN A 2 10.32 5.50 34.91
C GLN A 2 9.06 5.58 34.04
N LYS A 3 8.30 6.69 34.11
CA LYS A 3 7.11 6.87 33.26
C LYS A 3 7.46 6.89 31.78
N TYR A 4 8.54 7.57 31.38
CA TYR A 4 8.94 7.64 29.97
C TYR A 4 9.46 6.29 29.47
N GLU A 5 10.23 5.57 30.29
CA GLU A 5 10.69 4.21 29.98
C GLU A 5 9.52 3.24 29.80
N GLN A 6 8.50 3.31 30.65
CA GLN A 6 7.28 2.52 30.50
C GLN A 6 6.51 2.90 29.23
N GLN A 7 6.45 4.19 28.89
CA GLN A 7 5.80 4.64 27.67
C GLN A 7 6.55 4.18 26.42
N GLU A 8 7.89 4.21 26.42
CA GLU A 8 8.72 3.67 25.33
C GLU A 8 8.56 2.16 25.20
N HIS A 9 8.51 1.42 26.31
CA HIS A 9 8.24 -0.01 26.29
C HIS A 9 6.85 -0.34 25.72
N ILE A 10 5.82 0.45 26.02
CA ILE A 10 4.48 0.23 25.44
C ILE A 10 4.46 0.61 23.96
N LEU A 11 5.16 1.68 23.60
CA LEU A 11 5.20 2.22 22.25
C LEU A 11 5.91 1.26 21.29
N GLU A 12 6.97 0.58 21.75
CA GLU A 12 7.80 -0.33 20.96
C GLU A 12 8.23 0.34 19.63
N GLU A 13 7.97 -0.30 18.49
CA GLU A 13 8.24 0.25 17.15
C GLU A 13 7.10 1.13 16.60
N ARG A 14 6.01 1.33 17.35
CA ARG A 14 4.82 2.06 16.89
C ARG A 14 4.98 3.56 17.10
N ASN A 15 4.26 4.36 16.33
CA ASN A 15 4.27 5.82 16.49
C ASN A 15 3.26 6.34 17.54
N SER A 16 2.32 5.49 17.97
CA SER A 16 1.30 5.87 18.96
C SER A 16 0.59 4.65 19.54
N TYR A 17 -0.01 4.83 20.72
CA TYR A 17 -0.86 3.84 21.38
C TYR A 17 -2.00 4.53 22.15
N SER A 18 -3.15 3.85 22.33
CA SER A 18 -4.26 4.37 23.14
C SER A 18 -3.99 4.23 24.63
N LYS A 19 -4.32 5.25 25.43
CA LYS A 19 -4.18 5.20 26.90
C LYS A 19 -5.04 4.13 27.58
N THR A 20 -6.10 3.67 26.93
CA THR A 20 -7.06 2.71 27.50
C THR A 20 -7.04 1.35 26.82
N ASP A 21 -6.25 1.22 25.74
CA ASP A 21 -6.00 0.00 24.98
C ASP A 21 -4.61 0.11 24.34
N HIS A 22 -3.58 -0.32 25.07
CA HIS A 22 -2.21 -0.11 24.66
C HIS A 22 -1.87 -0.78 23.32
N ASP A 23 -2.64 -1.75 22.85
CA ASP A 23 -2.40 -2.40 21.56
C ASP A 23 -3.01 -1.62 20.38
N ALA A 24 -3.99 -0.75 20.62
CA ALA A 24 -4.61 0.05 19.58
C ALA A 24 -3.70 1.23 19.17
N THR A 25 -3.57 1.47 17.86
CA THR A 25 -2.77 2.57 17.31
C THR A 25 -3.68 3.67 16.76
N PHE A 26 -3.25 4.93 16.83
CA PHE A 26 -4.03 6.03 16.28
C PHE A 26 -3.98 6.01 14.74
N MET A 27 -5.15 5.86 14.14
CA MET A 27 -5.33 5.74 12.69
C MET A 27 -6.35 6.75 12.21
N ARG A 28 -6.22 7.17 10.94
CA ARG A 28 -7.22 8.02 10.30
C ARG A 28 -8.41 7.14 9.91
N MET A 29 -9.57 7.44 10.48
CA MET A 29 -10.80 6.69 10.20
C MET A 29 -11.54 7.28 9.00
N LYS A 30 -12.28 6.45 8.26
CA LYS A 30 -13.21 6.92 7.23
C LYS A 30 -14.37 7.73 7.83
N GLU A 31 -14.80 7.38 9.04
CA GLU A 31 -15.80 8.13 9.81
C GLU A 31 -15.17 9.34 10.50
N ASP A 32 -15.00 10.40 9.72
CA ASP A 32 -14.50 11.72 10.15
C ASP A 32 -15.64 12.74 10.15
N HIS A 33 -16.55 12.62 11.12
CA HIS A 33 -17.72 13.50 11.27
C HIS A 33 -17.32 14.98 11.36
N MET A 34 -16.17 15.26 11.97
CA MET A 34 -15.63 16.62 12.15
C MET A 34 -14.84 17.10 10.93
N LYS A 35 -14.57 16.23 9.94
CA LYS A 35 -13.73 16.48 8.74
C LYS A 35 -12.36 17.10 9.06
N ASN A 36 -11.87 16.91 10.28
CA ASN A 36 -10.63 17.53 10.76
C ASN A 36 -9.46 16.54 10.74
N GLY A 37 -9.67 15.32 10.24
CA GLY A 37 -8.66 14.28 10.16
C GLY A 37 -8.27 13.70 11.52
N GLN A 38 -9.13 13.84 12.55
CA GLN A 38 -8.82 13.35 13.89
C GLN A 38 -8.51 11.85 13.87
N LEU A 39 -7.33 11.50 14.36
CA LEU A 39 -6.93 10.11 14.51
C LEU A 39 -7.71 9.50 15.67
N LYS A 40 -8.17 8.27 15.48
CA LYS A 40 -8.86 7.48 16.52
C LYS A 40 -8.07 6.20 16.77
N PRO A 41 -8.04 5.71 18.01
CA PRO A 41 -7.41 4.43 18.28
C PRO A 41 -8.19 3.32 17.60
N GLY A 42 -7.47 2.40 16.95
CA GLY A 42 -8.06 1.23 16.34
C GLY A 42 -7.00 0.28 15.82
N TYR A 43 -7.50 -0.73 15.11
CA TYR A 43 -6.69 -1.76 14.49
C TYR A 43 -6.95 -1.78 13.00
N ASN A 44 -5.91 -2.08 12.23
CA ASN A 44 -6.04 -2.31 10.81
C ASN A 44 -6.41 -3.78 10.58
N VAL A 45 -7.56 -3.99 9.94
CA VAL A 45 -8.17 -5.30 9.76
C VAL A 45 -8.02 -5.70 8.30
N GLN A 46 -7.39 -6.85 8.06
CA GLN A 46 -7.27 -7.44 6.72
C GLN A 46 -8.06 -8.73 6.60
N ILE A 47 -8.64 -8.95 5.44
CA ILE A 47 -9.35 -10.18 5.08
C ILE A 47 -8.93 -10.63 3.68
N GLY A 48 -8.83 -11.94 3.51
CA GLY A 48 -8.83 -12.60 2.21
C GLY A 48 -10.22 -13.18 1.96
N THR A 49 -10.73 -13.01 0.75
CA THR A 49 -12.04 -13.52 0.36
C THR A 49 -11.99 -14.35 -0.90
N GLU A 50 -12.87 -15.34 -0.99
CA GLU A 50 -13.14 -16.13 -2.20
C GLU A 50 -14.64 -16.38 -2.30
N ASN A 51 -15.25 -16.03 -3.43
CA ASN A 51 -16.70 -16.09 -3.64
C ASN A 51 -17.49 -15.37 -2.53
N GLN A 52 -16.94 -14.27 -2.01
CA GLN A 52 -17.44 -13.51 -0.85
C GLN A 52 -17.48 -14.30 0.47
N PHE A 53 -16.80 -15.43 0.59
CA PHE A 53 -16.50 -16.05 1.88
C PHE A 53 -15.16 -15.55 2.39
N VAL A 54 -15.07 -15.27 3.69
CA VAL A 54 -13.79 -14.97 4.34
C VAL A 54 -12.99 -16.26 4.47
N VAL A 55 -11.85 -16.35 3.79
CA VAL A 55 -10.94 -17.51 3.84
C VAL A 55 -9.80 -17.34 4.83
N GLY A 56 -9.55 -16.09 5.25
CA GLY A 56 -8.62 -15.77 6.32
C GLY A 56 -8.65 -14.30 6.68
N TYR A 57 -8.13 -13.97 7.84
CA TYR A 57 -8.12 -12.62 8.37
C TYR A 57 -6.88 -12.39 9.26
N SER A 58 -6.53 -11.13 9.46
CA SER A 58 -5.44 -10.74 10.35
C SER A 58 -5.68 -9.34 10.90
N ILE A 59 -5.14 -9.06 12.09
CA ILE A 59 -5.25 -7.76 12.77
C ILE A 59 -3.87 -7.16 12.92
N HIS A 60 -3.74 -5.89 12.57
CA HIS A 60 -2.47 -5.16 12.52
C HIS A 60 -2.54 -3.86 13.32
N GLN A 61 -1.41 -3.48 13.90
CA GLN A 61 -1.26 -2.22 14.63
C GLN A 61 -0.69 -1.10 13.72
N ARG A 62 -0.52 -1.36 12.42
CA ARG A 62 0.01 -0.40 11.45
C ARG A 62 -1.12 0.35 10.74
N PRO A 63 -1.10 1.70 10.69
CA PRO A 63 -2.15 2.48 10.02
C PRO A 63 -2.25 2.28 8.50
N GLY A 64 -1.14 1.97 7.84
CA GLY A 64 -1.08 1.78 6.39
C GLY A 64 -1.20 0.32 5.98
N ASP A 65 -1.92 0.05 4.89
CA ASP A 65 -2.14 -1.31 4.39
C ASP A 65 -0.89 -1.92 3.74
N THR A 66 -0.01 -1.07 3.18
CA THR A 66 1.18 -1.51 2.44
C THR A 66 2.01 -2.53 3.23
N SER A 67 2.21 -2.26 4.52
CA SER A 67 3.04 -3.08 5.40
C SER A 67 2.40 -4.40 5.83
N CYS A 68 1.08 -4.56 5.66
CA CYS A 68 0.32 -5.66 6.23
C CYS A 68 0.21 -6.88 5.31
N MET A 69 0.49 -6.75 4.00
CA MET A 69 0.26 -7.84 3.03
C MET A 69 1.07 -9.09 3.35
N LYS A 70 2.38 -8.94 3.58
CA LYS A 70 3.26 -10.08 3.83
C LYS A 70 2.81 -10.86 5.05
N ASP A 71 2.60 -10.16 6.16
CA ASP A 71 2.16 -10.77 7.43
C ASP A 71 0.77 -11.40 7.28
N HIS A 72 -0.15 -10.74 6.57
CA HIS A 72 -1.47 -11.29 6.26
C HIS A 72 -1.39 -12.57 5.42
N LEU A 73 -0.51 -12.61 4.41
CA LEU A 73 -0.34 -13.80 3.58
C LEU A 73 0.31 -14.96 4.34
N GLU A 74 1.29 -14.71 5.21
CA GLU A 74 1.85 -15.76 6.06
C GLU A 74 0.82 -16.29 7.08
N GLU A 75 -0.02 -15.41 7.63
CA GLU A 75 -1.13 -15.85 8.48
C GLU A 75 -2.17 -16.67 7.69
N LEU A 76 -2.55 -16.21 6.49
CA LEU A 76 -3.43 -16.95 5.59
C LEU A 76 -2.85 -18.32 5.23
N LYS A 77 -1.55 -18.38 4.98
CA LYS A 77 -0.84 -19.64 4.71
C LYS A 77 -0.94 -20.60 5.88
N SER A 78 -0.82 -20.11 7.11
CA SER A 78 -1.01 -20.92 8.33
C SER A 78 -2.44 -21.45 8.41
N ILE A 79 -3.43 -20.59 8.20
CA ILE A 79 -4.87 -20.94 8.21
C ILE A 79 -5.20 -21.99 7.13
N LEU A 80 -4.61 -21.86 5.94
CA LEU A 80 -4.82 -22.75 4.80
C LEU A 80 -3.85 -23.95 4.75
N HIS A 81 -3.30 -24.36 5.91
CA HIS A 81 -2.44 -25.54 6.05
C HIS A 81 -1.24 -25.54 5.09
N GLY A 82 -0.55 -24.40 4.99
CA GLY A 82 0.65 -24.22 4.18
C GLY A 82 0.40 -23.75 2.74
N LYS A 83 -0.87 -23.60 2.32
CA LYS A 83 -1.23 -23.19 0.96
C LYS A 83 -1.46 -21.68 0.87
N LEU A 84 -1.15 -21.10 -0.29
CA LEU A 84 -1.47 -19.73 -0.64
C LEU A 84 -2.39 -19.71 -1.87
N PRO A 85 -3.26 -18.70 -2.01
CA PRO A 85 -4.06 -18.53 -3.22
C PRO A 85 -3.17 -18.34 -4.44
N GLU A 86 -3.56 -18.90 -5.58
CA GLU A 86 -2.79 -18.76 -6.83
C GLU A 86 -2.74 -17.30 -7.32
N ASN A 87 -3.86 -16.59 -7.16
CA ASN A 87 -4.05 -15.22 -7.63
C ASN A 87 -4.27 -14.27 -6.46
N ILE A 88 -3.43 -13.24 -6.35
CA ILE A 88 -3.55 -12.18 -5.34
C ILE A 88 -4.07 -10.91 -6.01
N ILE A 89 -5.23 -10.43 -5.55
CA ILE A 89 -5.82 -9.16 -5.98
C ILE A 89 -5.80 -8.21 -4.79
N ALA A 90 -5.24 -7.01 -4.97
CA ALA A 90 -5.22 -6.01 -3.89
C ALA A 90 -5.28 -4.59 -4.42
N ASP A 91 -5.48 -3.64 -3.50
CA ASP A 91 -5.58 -2.23 -3.81
C ASP A 91 -4.24 -1.52 -4.06
N ALA A 92 -4.36 -0.25 -4.42
CA ALA A 92 -3.19 0.57 -4.73
C ALA A 92 -2.30 0.82 -3.51
N GLY A 93 -2.88 0.76 -2.31
CA GLY A 93 -2.17 0.85 -1.03
C GLY A 93 -1.20 -0.30 -0.81
N TYR A 94 -1.42 -1.45 -1.44
CA TYR A 94 -0.50 -2.59 -1.37
C TYR A 94 0.67 -2.55 -2.38
N GLY A 95 0.65 -1.64 -3.35
CA GLY A 95 1.67 -1.58 -4.40
C GLY A 95 3.00 -0.98 -3.92
N SER A 96 3.87 -1.82 -3.36
CA SER A 96 5.23 -1.48 -2.92
C SER A 96 6.27 -2.45 -3.47
N GLU A 97 7.53 -2.03 -3.48
CA GLU A 97 8.64 -2.87 -3.91
C GLU A 97 8.73 -4.14 -3.08
N GLU A 98 8.65 -4.01 -1.75
CA GLU A 98 8.65 -5.10 -0.79
C GLU A 98 7.57 -6.15 -1.08
N ASN A 99 6.33 -5.71 -1.34
CA ASN A 99 5.23 -6.63 -1.61
C ASN A 99 5.38 -7.30 -2.97
N TYR A 100 5.78 -6.56 -4.01
CA TYR A 100 6.03 -7.18 -5.32
C TYR A 100 7.18 -8.19 -5.28
N ASP A 101 8.25 -7.88 -4.55
CA ASP A 101 9.38 -8.78 -4.33
C ASP A 101 8.95 -10.08 -3.65
N TYR A 102 8.15 -9.97 -2.58
CA TYR A 102 7.59 -11.13 -1.88
C TYR A 102 6.67 -11.97 -2.78
N LEU A 103 5.75 -11.34 -3.52
CA LEU A 103 4.83 -12.04 -4.42
C LEU A 103 5.59 -12.78 -5.52
N GLN A 104 6.67 -12.19 -6.04
CA GLN A 104 7.52 -12.82 -7.04
C GLN A 104 8.36 -13.97 -6.46
N GLU A 105 8.92 -13.80 -5.25
CA GLU A 105 9.65 -14.87 -4.54
C GLU A 105 8.75 -16.10 -4.32
N LYS A 106 7.49 -15.87 -3.91
CA LYS A 106 6.49 -16.93 -3.72
C LYS A 106 5.85 -17.43 -5.03
N LYS A 107 6.23 -16.86 -6.18
CA LYS A 107 5.72 -17.20 -7.52
C LYS A 107 4.18 -17.09 -7.62
N LEU A 108 3.60 -16.11 -6.93
CA LEU A 108 2.16 -15.85 -6.94
C LEU A 108 1.79 -14.94 -8.10
N LYS A 109 0.72 -15.27 -8.82
CA LYS A 109 0.16 -14.34 -9.82
C LYS A 109 -0.47 -13.19 -9.07
N HIS A 110 -0.20 -11.97 -9.50
CA HIS A 110 -0.66 -10.79 -8.77
C HIS A 110 -1.25 -9.70 -9.67
N TYR A 111 -2.37 -9.16 -9.21
CA TYR A 111 -3.14 -8.05 -9.79
C TYR A 111 -3.24 -6.91 -8.77
N VAL A 112 -2.10 -6.54 -8.20
CA VAL A 112 -1.97 -5.51 -7.17
C VAL A 112 -1.70 -4.17 -7.82
N LYS A 113 -2.64 -3.23 -7.65
CA LYS A 113 -2.49 -1.85 -8.15
C LYS A 113 -1.34 -1.14 -7.42
N TYR A 114 -0.83 -0.09 -8.04
CA TYR A 114 0.05 0.88 -7.39
C TYR A 114 -0.60 2.28 -7.45
N ASN A 115 -0.17 3.16 -6.55
CA ASN A 115 -0.80 4.48 -6.29
C ASN A 115 -1.00 5.38 -7.52
N THR A 116 -0.18 5.25 -8.56
CA THR A 116 -0.25 6.06 -9.78
C THR A 116 -0.93 5.37 -10.95
N PHE A 117 -1.32 4.09 -10.84
CA PHE A 117 -1.85 3.26 -11.93
C PHE A 117 -2.96 3.95 -12.73
N HIS A 118 -4.00 4.44 -12.05
CA HIS A 118 -5.12 5.13 -12.73
C HIS A 118 -4.75 6.53 -13.21
N LYS A 119 -3.86 7.23 -12.50
CA LYS A 119 -3.44 8.60 -12.85
C LYS A 119 -2.66 8.61 -14.16
N GLU A 120 -1.81 7.60 -14.35
CA GLU A 120 -0.98 7.41 -15.54
C GLU A 120 -1.79 7.23 -16.83
N ALA A 121 -3.04 6.77 -16.75
CA ALA A 121 -3.92 6.66 -17.91
C ALA A 121 -4.44 8.02 -18.41
N SER A 122 -4.48 9.04 -17.55
CA SER A 122 -5.06 10.35 -17.88
C SER A 122 -4.16 11.15 -18.83
N LYS A 123 -4.78 11.90 -19.76
CA LYS A 123 -4.07 12.80 -20.68
C LYS A 123 -3.19 13.80 -19.93
N LYS A 124 -3.73 14.40 -18.86
CA LYS A 124 -2.99 15.32 -17.97
C LYS A 124 -1.70 14.72 -17.43
N TRP A 125 -1.67 13.43 -17.10
CA TRP A 125 -0.45 12.79 -16.62
C TRP A 125 0.55 12.54 -17.75
N LYS A 126 0.08 12.04 -18.89
CA LYS A 126 0.94 11.72 -20.05
C LYS A 126 1.61 12.96 -20.63
N ASP A 127 0.90 14.09 -20.65
CA ASP A 127 1.40 15.34 -21.20
C ASP A 127 2.22 16.16 -20.17
N ASP A 128 2.33 15.71 -18.92
CA ASP A 128 3.08 16.42 -17.87
C ASP A 128 4.58 16.21 -18.05
N ILE A 129 5.23 17.20 -18.67
CA ILE A 129 6.67 17.24 -18.94
C ILE A 129 7.56 17.29 -17.69
N MET A 130 6.98 17.39 -16.49
CA MET A 130 7.70 17.45 -15.20
C MET A 130 7.67 16.13 -14.45
N LYS A 131 6.96 15.11 -14.95
CA LYS A 131 6.93 13.76 -14.38
C LYS A 131 8.15 12.96 -14.81
N PRO A 132 8.98 12.46 -13.88
CA PRO A 132 10.10 11.59 -14.22
C PRO A 132 9.70 10.34 -15.01
N GLN A 133 8.46 9.87 -14.85
CA GLN A 133 7.91 8.74 -15.60
C GLN A 133 7.78 9.01 -17.11
N ASN A 134 7.74 10.29 -17.51
CA ASN A 134 7.63 10.72 -18.90
C ASN A 134 8.99 11.17 -19.46
N PHE A 135 10.08 11.06 -18.69
CA PHE A 135 11.42 11.42 -19.16
C PHE A 135 11.99 10.29 -19.99
N THR A 136 12.72 10.63 -21.05
CA THR A 136 13.45 9.64 -21.84
C THR A 136 14.67 9.21 -21.05
N TYR A 137 14.92 7.90 -20.97
CA TYR A 137 16.12 7.35 -20.35
C TYR A 137 17.08 6.90 -21.44
N ASP A 138 18.30 7.42 -21.41
CA ASP A 138 19.41 7.00 -22.25
C ASP A 138 20.18 5.87 -21.53
N HIS A 139 20.11 4.67 -22.12
CA HIS A 139 20.75 3.49 -21.58
C HIS A 139 22.27 3.48 -21.77
N GLU A 140 22.80 4.15 -22.80
CA GLU A 140 24.23 4.14 -23.11
C GLU A 140 25.00 5.02 -22.13
N ASN A 141 24.47 6.20 -21.84
CA ASN A 141 25.12 7.19 -20.98
C ASN A 141 24.67 7.10 -19.51
N ASP A 142 23.64 6.31 -19.19
CA ASP A 142 22.97 6.29 -17.88
C ASP A 142 22.48 7.69 -17.47
N GLU A 143 21.65 8.28 -18.34
CA GLU A 143 21.16 9.65 -18.20
C GLU A 143 19.64 9.72 -18.44
N TYR A 144 19.00 10.73 -17.83
CA TYR A 144 17.61 11.06 -18.15
C TYR A 144 17.53 12.38 -18.88
N ILE A 145 16.67 12.45 -19.89
CA ILE A 145 16.34 13.70 -20.59
C ILE A 145 14.98 14.16 -20.06
N CYS A 146 14.94 15.31 -19.37
CA CYS A 146 13.67 15.86 -18.88
C CYS A 146 12.76 16.31 -20.03
N GLY A 147 11.48 16.56 -19.74
CA GLY A 147 10.52 16.97 -20.76
C GLY A 147 10.76 18.35 -21.40
N TYR A 148 11.74 19.13 -20.91
CA TYR A 148 12.25 20.34 -21.57
C TYR A 148 13.56 20.09 -22.38
N GLY A 149 14.00 18.84 -22.50
CA GLY A 149 15.18 18.46 -23.30
C GLY A 149 16.53 18.63 -22.60
N ARG A 150 16.57 18.81 -21.27
CA ARG A 150 17.84 18.90 -20.51
C ARG A 150 18.21 17.58 -19.86
N THR A 151 19.50 17.25 -19.89
CA THR A 151 20.07 16.03 -19.33
C THR A 151 20.17 16.07 -17.80
N LEU A 152 19.89 14.93 -17.18
CA LEU A 152 20.09 14.62 -15.78
C LEU A 152 21.08 13.45 -15.68
N ASN A 153 22.21 13.73 -15.03
CA ASN A 153 23.31 12.79 -14.93
C ASN A 153 23.18 11.98 -13.65
N PHE A 154 23.63 10.74 -13.70
CA PHE A 154 23.76 9.91 -12.51
C PHE A 154 24.71 10.57 -11.51
N LEU A 155 24.29 10.63 -10.23
CA LEU A 155 25.13 11.13 -9.15
C LEU A 155 25.67 9.99 -8.30
N TYR A 156 24.77 9.26 -7.63
CA TYR A 156 25.10 8.17 -6.73
C TYR A 156 23.87 7.29 -6.44
N GLU A 157 24.11 6.14 -5.81
CA GLU A 157 23.06 5.29 -5.26
C GLU A 157 23.01 5.42 -3.74
N ARG A 158 21.81 5.27 -3.17
CA ARG A 158 21.64 5.16 -1.73
C ARG A 158 20.63 4.09 -1.39
N HIS A 159 20.81 3.47 -0.23
CA HIS A 159 19.80 2.60 0.34
C HIS A 159 18.74 3.44 1.06
N GLN A 160 17.48 3.07 0.87
CA GLN A 160 16.35 3.57 1.64
C GLN A 160 15.72 2.40 2.38
N LYS A 161 15.47 2.57 3.69
CA LYS A 161 14.80 1.56 4.51
C LYS A 161 13.31 1.91 4.63
N SER A 162 12.42 0.95 4.39
CA SER A 162 10.98 1.09 4.67
C SER A 162 10.72 0.98 6.18
N ASP A 163 9.51 1.33 6.61
CA ASP A 163 9.07 1.15 8.00
C ASP A 163 9.02 -0.34 8.42
N ASN A 164 8.98 -1.27 7.47
CA ASN A 164 9.10 -2.73 7.70
C ASN A 164 10.55 -3.22 7.71
N GLY A 165 11.50 -2.31 7.51
CA GLY A 165 12.91 -2.61 7.44
C GLY A 165 13.44 -3.10 6.10
N TYR A 166 12.58 -3.14 5.07
CA TYR A 166 12.98 -3.51 3.72
C TYR A 166 13.95 -2.49 3.12
N ARG A 167 14.99 -2.97 2.46
CA ARG A 167 16.03 -2.12 1.85
C ARG A 167 15.79 -2.00 0.34
N SER A 168 15.59 -0.77 -0.10
CA SER A 168 15.45 -0.38 -1.51
C SER A 168 16.69 0.36 -1.98
N LEU A 169 17.16 0.05 -3.19
CA LEU A 169 18.24 0.80 -3.84
C LEU A 169 17.64 1.95 -4.68
N ILE A 170 18.00 3.19 -4.34
CA ILE A 170 17.54 4.39 -5.03
C ILE A 170 18.72 5.03 -5.75
N ARG A 171 18.58 5.26 -7.05
CA ARG A 171 19.53 6.00 -7.87
C ARG A 171 19.12 7.46 -7.94
N ILE A 172 20.06 8.36 -7.73
CA ILE A 172 19.84 9.80 -7.76
C ILE A 172 20.41 10.35 -9.06
N TYR A 173 19.62 11.14 -9.77
CA TYR A 173 20.04 11.88 -10.94
C TYR A 173 19.75 13.35 -10.75
N GLU A 174 20.60 14.22 -11.28
CA GLU A 174 20.42 15.67 -11.19
C GLU A 174 20.70 16.35 -12.53
N CYS A 175 19.86 17.33 -12.84
CA CYS A 175 20.01 18.12 -14.05
C CYS A 175 21.28 18.97 -13.98
N LEU A 176 22.05 18.97 -15.06
CA LEU A 176 23.28 19.77 -15.17
C LEU A 176 23.03 21.26 -14.89
N ASN A 177 21.94 21.81 -15.43
CA ASN A 177 21.59 23.21 -15.22
C ASN A 177 20.09 23.44 -15.49
N CYS A 178 19.35 23.95 -14.50
CA CYS A 178 17.96 24.37 -14.62
C CYS A 178 17.78 25.89 -14.81
N SER A 179 18.86 26.68 -14.85
CA SER A 179 18.82 28.13 -15.04
C SER A 179 18.17 28.51 -16.38
N GLY A 180 17.34 29.56 -16.38
CA GLY A 180 16.60 30.01 -17.56
C GLY A 180 15.51 29.04 -18.07
N CYS A 181 15.19 27.96 -17.34
CA CYS A 181 14.08 27.09 -17.71
C CYS A 181 12.73 27.75 -17.35
N PRO A 182 11.79 27.92 -18.30
CA PRO A 182 10.48 28.53 -18.01
C PRO A 182 9.64 27.70 -17.02
N HIS A 183 9.96 26.42 -16.84
CA HIS A 183 9.26 25.50 -15.95
C HIS A 183 9.93 25.35 -14.57
N LYS A 184 11.03 26.06 -14.29
CA LYS A 184 11.86 25.85 -13.09
C LYS A 184 11.04 25.93 -11.80
N ASN A 185 10.19 26.94 -11.65
CA ASN A 185 9.42 27.18 -10.41
C ASN A 185 8.42 26.05 -10.09
N GLN A 186 7.91 25.35 -11.11
CA GLN A 186 6.98 24.24 -10.91
C GLN A 186 7.71 22.89 -10.82
N CYS A 187 8.86 22.78 -11.50
CA CYS A 187 9.65 21.55 -11.58
C CYS A 187 10.59 21.36 -10.39
N VAL A 188 11.29 22.42 -9.94
CA VAL A 188 12.26 22.34 -8.84
C VAL A 188 11.59 22.78 -7.55
N LYS A 189 11.34 21.82 -6.65
CA LYS A 189 10.73 22.07 -5.33
C LYS A 189 11.82 22.39 -4.29
N SER A 190 12.50 23.51 -4.48
CA SER A 190 13.52 24.02 -3.55
C SER A 190 13.35 25.52 -3.37
N SER A 191 13.64 26.03 -2.17
CA SER A 191 13.74 27.46 -1.90
C SER A 191 15.02 28.08 -2.45
N ASP A 192 16.04 27.27 -2.74
CA ASP A 192 17.31 27.72 -3.30
C ASP A 192 17.16 28.09 -4.80
N PRO A 193 17.40 29.34 -5.20
CA PRO A 193 17.36 29.78 -6.60
C PRO A 193 18.35 29.08 -7.51
N HIS A 194 19.43 28.49 -6.97
CA HIS A 194 20.44 27.76 -7.74
C HIS A 194 20.17 26.26 -7.83
N ALA A 195 19.13 25.76 -7.16
CA ALA A 195 18.81 24.34 -7.18
C ALA A 195 18.43 23.85 -8.59
N ASN A 196 18.91 22.65 -8.89
CA ASN A 196 18.59 21.91 -10.10
C ASN A 196 17.54 20.84 -9.83
N ARG A 197 16.90 20.35 -10.90
CA ARG A 197 15.95 19.25 -10.80
C ARG A 197 16.70 17.97 -10.45
N ARG A 198 16.39 17.41 -9.27
CA ARG A 198 16.83 16.09 -8.84
C ARG A 198 15.69 15.08 -8.95
N ILE A 199 15.97 13.86 -9.39
CA ILE A 199 15.02 12.74 -9.40
C ILE A 199 15.60 11.54 -8.65
N TYR A 200 14.68 10.74 -8.11
CA TYR A 200 14.97 9.55 -7.32
C TYR A 200 14.33 8.37 -8.03
N VAL A 201 15.16 7.46 -8.54
CA VAL A 201 14.73 6.36 -9.39
C VAL A 201 14.95 5.05 -8.66
N ASN A 202 13.86 4.31 -8.47
CA ASN A 202 13.91 2.93 -8.02
C ASN A 202 13.67 2.01 -9.23
N ARG A 203 14.75 1.47 -9.81
CA ARG A 203 14.67 0.65 -11.03
C ARG A 203 13.87 -0.62 -10.80
N ARG A 204 14.07 -1.29 -9.66
CA ARG A 204 13.37 -2.55 -9.34
C ARG A 204 11.87 -2.32 -9.18
N LEU A 205 11.47 -1.30 -8.42
CA LEU A 205 10.06 -0.93 -8.30
C LEU A 205 9.44 -0.51 -9.65
N ASN A 206 10.18 0.21 -10.50
CA ASN A 206 9.69 0.56 -11.83
C ASN A 206 9.44 -0.68 -12.68
N ALA A 207 10.35 -1.67 -12.66
CA ALA A 207 10.16 -2.95 -13.34
C ALA A 207 8.95 -3.71 -12.78
N TYR A 208 8.77 -3.75 -11.46
CA TYR A 208 7.59 -4.35 -10.83
C TYR A 208 6.29 -3.65 -11.20
N ARG A 209 6.28 -2.32 -11.30
CA ARG A 209 5.11 -1.56 -11.75
C ARG A 209 4.78 -1.83 -13.22
N GLU A 210 5.78 -2.00 -14.07
CA GLU A 210 5.58 -2.40 -15.47
C GLU A 210 4.94 -3.78 -15.55
N GLN A 211 5.49 -4.77 -14.81
CA GLN A 211 4.90 -6.09 -14.72
C GLN A 211 3.47 -6.06 -14.19
N ALA A 212 3.23 -5.34 -13.09
CA ALA A 212 1.91 -5.17 -12.51
C ALA A 212 0.95 -4.51 -13.50
N ARG A 213 1.39 -3.53 -14.29
CA ARG A 213 0.56 -2.90 -15.33
C ARG A 213 0.19 -3.91 -16.41
N ARG A 214 1.15 -4.69 -16.92
CA ARG A 214 0.88 -5.76 -17.90
C ARG A 214 -0.14 -6.76 -17.36
N ASN A 215 0.04 -7.22 -16.12
CA ASN A 215 -0.91 -8.13 -15.46
C ASN A 215 -2.30 -7.50 -15.32
N LEU A 216 -2.39 -6.25 -14.84
CA LEU A 216 -3.66 -5.54 -14.61
C LEU A 216 -4.41 -5.16 -15.90
N CYS A 217 -3.72 -5.10 -17.04
CA CYS A 217 -4.28 -4.78 -18.34
C CYS A 217 -4.50 -6.01 -19.23
N SER A 218 -4.10 -7.21 -18.80
CA SER A 218 -4.45 -8.45 -19.49
C SER A 218 -5.95 -8.74 -19.33
N GLU A 219 -6.51 -9.57 -20.20
CA GLU A 219 -7.91 -10.02 -20.11
C GLU A 219 -8.26 -10.55 -18.71
N GLU A 220 -7.38 -11.40 -18.16
CA GLU A 220 -7.53 -11.93 -16.82
C GLU A 220 -7.45 -10.84 -15.74
N GLY A 221 -6.52 -9.88 -15.88
CA GLY A 221 -6.42 -8.76 -14.94
C GLY A 221 -7.64 -7.85 -14.95
N LEU A 222 -8.27 -7.64 -16.12
CA LEU A 222 -9.52 -6.91 -16.24
C LEU A 222 -10.65 -7.65 -15.51
N ARG A 223 -10.78 -8.97 -15.74
CA ARG A 223 -11.75 -9.85 -15.07
C ARG A 223 -11.58 -9.84 -13.56
N MET A 224 -10.37 -10.11 -13.08
CA MET A 224 -10.04 -10.15 -11.66
C MET A 224 -10.27 -8.81 -10.97
N ARG A 225 -9.94 -7.69 -11.64
CA ARG A 225 -10.20 -6.35 -11.10
C ARG A 225 -11.68 -6.01 -11.03
N SER A 226 -12.50 -6.49 -11.98
CA SER A 226 -13.96 -6.27 -11.94
C SER A 226 -14.66 -7.04 -10.83
N LEU A 227 -14.09 -8.14 -10.35
CA LEU A 227 -14.66 -8.93 -9.25
C LEU A 227 -14.47 -8.26 -7.88
N ARG A 228 -13.45 -7.41 -7.72
CA ARG A 228 -13.10 -6.86 -6.41
C ARG A 228 -14.22 -6.09 -5.67
N PRO A 229 -15.02 -5.22 -6.32
CA PRO A 229 -16.15 -4.56 -5.67
C PRO A 229 -17.21 -5.56 -5.17
N VAL A 230 -17.30 -6.72 -5.84
CA VAL A 230 -18.24 -7.79 -5.50
C VAL A 230 -17.66 -8.72 -4.43
N GLU A 231 -16.36 -8.98 -4.44
CA GLU A 231 -15.67 -9.82 -3.46
C GLU A 231 -15.49 -9.08 -2.12
N VAL A 232 -14.28 -8.57 -1.85
CA VAL A 232 -13.89 -8.06 -0.53
C VAL A 232 -14.69 -6.84 -0.07
N GLU A 233 -15.10 -5.97 -1.00
CA GLU A 233 -15.82 -4.74 -0.64
C GLU A 233 -17.26 -5.02 -0.20
N SER A 234 -17.90 -6.06 -0.77
CA SER A 234 -19.24 -6.50 -0.32
C SER A 234 -19.19 -7.11 1.07
N VAL A 235 -18.18 -7.93 1.37
CA VAL A 235 -17.98 -8.56 2.69
C VAL A 235 -17.78 -7.50 3.76
N PHE A 236 -16.91 -6.51 3.50
CA PHE A 236 -16.76 -5.37 4.41
C PHE A 236 -18.04 -4.54 4.52
N GLY A 237 -18.76 -4.35 3.41
CA GLY A 237 -20.05 -3.66 3.39
C GLY A 237 -21.11 -4.34 4.25
N ASP A 238 -21.20 -5.67 4.21
CA ASP A 238 -22.14 -6.45 4.98
C ASP A 238 -21.78 -6.44 6.47
N ILE A 239 -20.54 -6.80 6.83
CA ILE A 239 -20.10 -6.86 8.22
C ILE A 239 -20.16 -5.47 8.88
N LYS A 240 -19.61 -4.45 8.24
CA LYS A 240 -19.54 -3.12 8.85
C LYS A 240 -20.86 -2.37 8.69
N GLY A 241 -21.44 -2.39 7.48
CA GLY A 241 -22.64 -1.63 7.11
C GLY A 241 -23.91 -2.27 7.62
N ASN A 242 -24.24 -3.46 7.12
CA ASN A 242 -25.52 -4.12 7.39
C ASN A 242 -25.60 -4.66 8.83
N HIS A 243 -24.53 -5.30 9.32
CA HIS A 243 -24.48 -5.80 10.70
C HIS A 243 -24.08 -4.72 11.71
N GLY A 244 -23.75 -3.50 11.26
CA GLY A 244 -23.45 -2.37 12.13
C GLY A 244 -22.14 -2.49 12.93
N MET A 245 -21.22 -3.39 12.55
CA MET A 245 -19.94 -3.53 13.24
C MET A 245 -19.03 -2.32 12.93
N ARG A 246 -19.07 -1.31 13.82
CA ARG A 246 -18.26 -0.08 13.71
C ARG A 246 -17.10 -0.01 14.69
N ARG A 247 -17.15 -0.79 15.77
CA ARG A 247 -16.18 -0.78 16.87
C ARG A 247 -16.02 -2.19 17.42
N PHE A 248 -14.84 -2.48 17.93
CA PHE A 248 -14.61 -3.66 18.75
C PHE A 248 -15.10 -3.41 20.17
N LEU A 249 -15.68 -4.46 20.78
CA LEU A 249 -16.08 -4.48 22.19
C LEU A 249 -14.90 -4.88 23.08
N LEU A 250 -14.03 -5.74 22.57
CA LEU A 250 -12.84 -6.22 23.27
C LEU A 250 -11.64 -5.30 23.02
N LYS A 251 -10.65 -5.41 23.91
CA LYS A 251 -9.40 -4.64 23.89
C LYS A 251 -8.20 -5.56 23.93
N GLY A 252 -7.11 -5.15 23.30
CA GLY A 252 -5.92 -5.96 23.15
C GLY A 252 -5.96 -6.82 21.90
N LEU A 253 -4.81 -7.00 21.28
CA LEU A 253 -4.66 -7.58 19.94
C LEU A 253 -5.29 -8.98 19.83
N GLU A 254 -5.02 -9.84 20.83
CA GLU A 254 -5.54 -11.21 20.87
C GLU A 254 -7.07 -11.24 20.93
N LYS A 255 -7.67 -10.46 21.82
CA LYS A 255 -9.12 -10.45 22.01
C LYS A 255 -9.85 -9.84 20.81
N VAL A 256 -9.29 -8.77 20.25
CA VAL A 256 -9.81 -8.15 19.02
C VAL A 256 -9.73 -9.10 17.83
N LYS A 257 -8.65 -9.90 17.74
CA LYS A 257 -8.51 -10.95 16.73
C LYS A 257 -9.57 -12.04 16.87
N ILE A 258 -9.89 -12.46 18.10
CA ILE A 258 -10.98 -13.41 18.37
C ILE A 258 -12.32 -12.81 17.94
N GLU A 259 -12.63 -11.58 18.37
CA GLU A 259 -13.87 -10.89 18.03
C GLU A 259 -14.05 -10.75 16.52
N TRP A 260 -13.01 -10.33 15.80
CA TRP A 260 -13.05 -10.23 14.33
C TRP A 260 -13.27 -11.59 13.67
N GLY A 261 -12.64 -12.65 14.20
CA GLY A 261 -12.86 -14.01 13.74
C GLY A 261 -14.31 -14.46 13.87
N LEU A 262 -14.95 -14.18 15.00
CA LEU A 262 -16.37 -14.50 15.21
C LEU A 262 -17.27 -13.78 14.20
N HIS A 263 -16.99 -12.51 13.88
CA HIS A 263 -17.73 -11.79 12.83
C HIS A 263 -17.52 -12.39 11.44
N CYS A 264 -16.30 -12.82 11.11
CA CYS A 264 -16.01 -13.50 9.84
C CYS A 264 -16.75 -14.84 9.74
N ILE A 265 -16.74 -15.63 10.81
CA ILE A 265 -17.47 -16.92 10.88
C ILE A 265 -18.98 -16.68 10.74
N ALA A 266 -19.53 -15.71 11.48
CA ALA A 266 -20.95 -15.38 11.41
C ALA A 266 -21.38 -14.94 10.00
N HIS A 267 -20.56 -14.12 9.32
CA HIS A 267 -20.79 -13.74 7.93
C HIS A 267 -20.80 -14.97 7.01
N ASN A 268 -19.80 -15.84 7.12
CA ASN A 268 -19.72 -17.07 6.33
C ASN A 268 -20.93 -17.99 6.58
N MET A 269 -21.31 -18.22 7.84
CA MET A 269 -22.45 -19.06 8.22
C MET A 269 -23.77 -18.53 7.64
N ARG A 270 -24.00 -17.21 7.75
CA ARG A 270 -25.17 -16.56 7.16
C ARG A 270 -25.21 -16.77 5.65
N LYS A 271 -24.08 -16.59 4.97
CA LYS A 271 -23.98 -16.77 3.54
C LYS A 271 -24.22 -18.22 3.13
N MET A 272 -23.65 -19.20 3.84
CA MET A 272 -23.91 -20.62 3.60
C MET A 272 -25.40 -20.95 3.70
N ALA A 273 -26.07 -20.47 4.76
CA ALA A 273 -27.50 -20.70 4.95
C ALA A 273 -28.35 -20.17 3.78
N LEU A 274 -27.97 -19.02 3.20
CA LEU A 274 -28.67 -18.43 2.05
C LEU A 274 -28.28 -19.06 0.70
N SER A 275 -27.13 -19.72 0.60
CA SER A 275 -26.67 -20.41 -0.61
C SER A 275 -27.21 -21.84 -0.74
N THR A 276 -28.01 -22.31 0.22
CA THR A 276 -28.55 -23.68 0.24
C THR A 276 -29.99 -23.77 -0.30
N GLU A 277 -30.46 -22.71 -0.97
CA GLU A 277 -31.71 -22.63 -1.74
C GLU A 277 -31.41 -22.50 -3.23
#